data_AF-A0A350RH67-F1
#
_entry.id   AF-A0A350RH67-F1
#
_cell.length_a   1.000
_cell.length_b   1.000
_cell.length_c   1.000
_cell.angle_alpha   90.00
_cell.angle_beta   90.00
_cell.angle_gamma   90.00
#
_symmetry.space_group_name_H-M   'P 1'
#
loop_
_entity.id
_entity.type
_entity.pdbx_description
1 polymer ?
#
loop_
_entity_poly.entity_id
_entity_poly.type
_entity_poly.pdbx_seq_one_letter_code
_entity_poly.pdbx_strand_id
1 'polypeptide(L)'
;MRLKAIFLTIAIFGSSCAASPEWDGSQKTNFLRACRREAGYDKQDLCTPLAVEIEERIKQGASKSCLLFAANDIAVAINPDEQEQARQQFDSC
;
A
#
# COMPACT_ATOMS: atom_id res chain seq x y z
N MET A 1 42.88 -22.29 -25.44
CA MET A 1 43.12 -22.22 -23.97
C MET A 1 42.60 -20.85 -23.52
N ARG A 2 41.32 -20.70 -23.13
CA ARG A 2 40.73 -20.90 -21.78
C ARG A 2 41.42 -20.11 -20.65
N LEU A 3 41.02 -18.84 -20.46
CA LEU A 3 40.99 -18.15 -19.16
C LEU A 3 39.71 -17.30 -19.15
N LYS A 4 38.64 -17.83 -18.54
CA LYS A 4 38.24 -17.68 -17.13
C LYS A 4 37.45 -16.38 -16.91
N ALA A 5 36.13 -16.60 -16.91
CA ALA A 5 35.08 -15.71 -16.49
C ALA A 5 35.41 -15.00 -15.16
N ILE A 6 35.14 -13.69 -15.13
CA ILE A 6 34.91 -12.97 -13.88
C ILE A 6 33.43 -12.57 -13.92
N PHE A 7 32.60 -13.47 -13.40
CA PHE A 7 31.22 -13.17 -13.00
C PHE A 7 31.30 -12.21 -11.82
N LEU A 8 31.01 -10.92 -12.05
CA LEU A 8 30.76 -9.97 -10.98
C LEU A 8 29.28 -10.10 -10.59
N THR A 9 28.98 -11.09 -9.77
CA THR A 9 27.66 -11.28 -9.16
C THR A 9 27.49 -10.20 -8.10
N ILE A 10 26.94 -9.04 -8.48
CA ILE A 10 26.53 -8.03 -7.50
C ILE A 10 25.20 -8.50 -6.91
N ALA A 11 25.32 -9.36 -5.90
CA ALA A 11 24.20 -9.73 -5.03
C ALA A 11 23.89 -8.55 -4.11
N ILE A 12 23.09 -7.60 -4.59
CA ILE A 12 22.46 -6.59 -3.71
C ILE A 12 21.29 -7.28 -3.01
N PHE A 13 21.59 -8.16 -2.05
CA PHE A 13 20.64 -8.51 -1.00
C PHE A 13 20.65 -7.37 0.02
N GLY A 14 20.11 -6.23 -0.38
CA GLY A 14 19.62 -5.22 0.53
C GLY A 14 18.22 -5.65 0.97
N SER A 15 18.12 -6.70 1.79
CA SER A 15 16.93 -6.92 2.60
C SER A 15 16.86 -5.74 3.58
N SER A 16 16.24 -4.64 3.15
CA SER A 16 15.86 -3.60 4.07
C SER A 16 14.78 -4.18 4.97
N CYS A 17 15.21 -4.83 6.06
CA CYS A 17 14.47 -4.86 7.30
C CYS A 17 14.46 -3.42 7.87
N ALA A 18 13.96 -2.47 7.08
CA ALA A 18 13.50 -1.21 7.61
C ALA A 18 12.26 -1.59 8.41
N ALA A 19 12.31 -1.39 9.73
CA ALA A 19 11.17 -1.58 10.62
C ALA A 19 9.93 -1.05 9.89
N SER A 20 8.97 -1.94 9.60
CA SER A 20 7.72 -1.58 8.94
C SER A 20 7.20 -0.36 9.68
N PRO A 21 7.09 0.82 9.03
CA PRO A 21 6.73 2.05 9.71
C PRO A 21 5.41 1.79 10.43
N GLU A 22 5.48 1.78 11.76
CA GLU A 22 4.43 1.28 12.62
C GLU A 22 3.13 2.02 12.25
N TRP A 23 2.12 1.25 11.85
CA TRP A 23 0.78 1.78 11.62
C TRP A 23 0.17 2.10 12.98
N ASP A 24 0.48 3.28 13.49
CA ASP A 24 0.03 3.73 14.79
C ASP A 24 -1.38 4.38 14.73
N GLY A 25 -1.97 4.61 15.91
CA GLY A 25 -3.31 5.20 16.02
C GLY A 25 -3.44 6.61 15.42
N SER A 26 -2.36 7.39 15.39
CA SER A 26 -2.36 8.73 14.78
C SER A 26 -2.42 8.64 13.25
N GLN A 27 -1.69 7.69 12.66
CA GLN A 27 -1.71 7.45 11.21
C GLN A 27 -3.06 6.94 10.74
N LYS A 28 -3.65 5.99 11.48
CA LYS A 28 -5.00 5.51 11.23
C LYS A 28 -6.03 6.64 11.27
N THR A 29 -5.93 7.51 12.27
CA THR A 29 -6.81 8.68 12.41
C THR A 29 -6.64 9.66 11.25
N ASN A 30 -5.40 9.92 10.84
CA ASN A 30 -5.10 10.83 9.74
C ASN A 30 -5.59 10.27 8.39
N PHE A 31 -5.38 8.97 8.15
CA PHE A 31 -5.92 8.29 6.97
C PHE A 31 -7.44 8.37 6.94
N LEU A 32 -8.14 8.00 8.02
CA LEU A 32 -9.61 8.07 8.07
C LEU A 32 -10.13 9.48 7.81
N ARG A 33 -9.47 10.51 8.37
CA ARG A 33 -9.84 11.90 8.13
C ARG A 33 -9.65 12.31 6.66
N ALA A 34 -8.52 11.93 6.06
CA ALA A 34 -8.22 12.26 4.67
C ALA A 34 -9.14 11.51 3.69
N CYS A 35 -9.23 10.19 3.84
CA CYS A 35 -10.06 9.32 3.02
C CYS A 35 -11.52 9.79 3.02
N ARG A 36 -12.13 10.06 4.19
CA ARG A 36 -13.54 10.50 4.25
C ARG A 36 -13.77 11.86 3.60
N ARG A 37 -12.79 12.76 3.68
CA ARG A 37 -12.85 14.06 3.02
C ARG A 37 -12.79 13.92 1.51
N GLU A 38 -11.96 13.02 1.01
CA GLU A 38 -11.72 12.83 -0.44
C GLU A 38 -12.79 11.96 -1.10
N ALA A 39 -13.27 10.92 -0.42
CA ALA A 39 -14.32 10.02 -0.91
C ALA A 39 -15.67 10.72 -1.10
N GLY A 40 -15.92 11.82 -0.38
CA GLY A 40 -17.21 12.49 -0.35
C GLY A 40 -18.26 11.68 0.43
N TYR A 41 -19.46 12.27 0.61
CA TYR A 41 -20.46 11.76 1.56
C TYR A 41 -20.89 10.31 1.30
N ASP A 42 -20.96 9.92 0.03
CA ASP A 42 -21.52 8.64 -0.40
C ASP A 42 -20.56 7.46 -0.22
N LYS A 43 -19.26 7.72 -0.06
CA LYS A 43 -18.21 6.68 -0.04
C LYS A 43 -17.39 6.64 1.24
N GLN A 44 -17.74 7.47 2.23
CA GLN A 44 -17.05 7.56 3.53
C GLN A 44 -16.96 6.21 4.26
N ASP A 45 -17.95 5.35 4.05
CA ASP A 45 -18.06 4.04 4.70
C ASP A 45 -16.98 3.06 4.23
N LEU A 46 -16.36 3.29 3.06
CA LEU A 46 -15.23 2.50 2.55
C LEU A 46 -13.96 2.72 3.38
N CYS A 47 -13.81 3.89 3.99
CA CYS A 47 -12.57 4.28 4.66
C CYS A 47 -12.27 3.46 5.91
N THR A 48 -13.29 3.02 6.65
CA THR A 48 -13.09 2.24 7.88
C THR A 48 -12.58 0.82 7.58
N PRO A 49 -13.21 0.05 6.67
CA PRO A 49 -12.65 -1.23 6.21
C PRO A 49 -11.24 -1.09 5.63
N LEU A 50 -11.00 -0.09 4.77
CA LEU A 50 -9.67 0.13 4.19
C LEU A 50 -8.60 0.37 5.26
N ALA A 51 -8.91 1.13 6.32
CA ALA A 51 -7.98 1.35 7.42
C ALA A 51 -7.62 0.06 8.18
N VAL A 52 -8.53 -0.90 8.25
CA VAL A 52 -8.29 -2.23 8.84
C VAL A 52 -7.43 -3.07 7.90
N GLU A 53 -7.75 -3.11 6.61
CA GLU A 53 -6.98 -3.87 5.61
C GLU A 53 -5.53 -3.35 5.51
N ILE A 54 -5.32 -2.03 5.53
CA ILE A 54 -3.99 -1.42 5.55
C ILE A 54 -3.19 -1.88 6.78
N GLU A 55 -3.82 -1.84 7.96
CA GLU A 55 -3.18 -2.26 9.21
C GLU A 55 -2.74 -3.72 9.15
N GLU A 56 -3.61 -4.60 8.64
CA GLU A 56 -3.32 -6.03 8.50
C GLU A 56 -2.21 -6.29 7.49
N ARG A 57 -2.22 -5.63 6.34
CA ARG A 57 -1.20 -5.82 5.30
C ARG A 57 0.16 -5.26 5.69
N ILE A 58 0.20 -4.12 6.41
CA ILE A 58 1.46 -3.60 6.97
C ILE A 58 2.07 -4.60 7.96
N LYS A 59 1.24 -5.25 8.81
CA LYS A 59 1.71 -6.31 9.72
C LYS A 59 2.27 -7.52 8.96
N GLN A 60 1.81 -7.77 7.73
CA GLN A 60 2.31 -8.81 6.84
C GLN A 60 3.56 -8.39 6.03
N GLY A 61 4.00 -7.13 6.16
CA GLY A 61 5.20 -6.62 5.48
C GLY A 61 4.94 -5.92 4.14
N ALA A 62 3.67 -5.68 3.78
CA ALA A 62 3.31 -4.94 2.57
C ALA A 62 3.75 -3.46 2.65
N SER A 63 3.92 -2.84 1.48
CA SER A 63 4.36 -1.45 1.41
C SER A 63 3.27 -0.48 1.87
N LYS A 64 3.50 0.19 3.01
CA LYS A 64 2.60 1.23 3.55
C LYS A 64 2.25 2.31 2.53
N SER A 65 3.24 2.80 1.77
CA SER A 65 2.97 3.86 0.77
C SER A 65 2.08 3.34 -0.35
N CYS A 66 2.34 2.13 -0.87
CA CYS A 66 1.51 1.51 -1.90
C CYS A 66 0.06 1.37 -1.42
N LEU A 67 -0.12 0.80 -0.22
CA LEU A 67 -1.44 0.61 0.37
C LEU A 67 -2.22 1.91 0.55
N LEU A 68 -1.55 2.98 1.00
CA LEU A 68 -2.19 4.28 1.21
C LEU A 68 -2.62 4.94 -0.10
N PHE A 69 -1.79 4.87 -1.14
CA PHE A 69 -2.15 5.40 -2.46
C PHE A 69 -3.32 4.61 -3.07
N ALA A 70 -3.21 3.29 -3.14
CA ALA A 70 -4.26 2.46 -3.73
C ALA A 70 -5.57 2.52 -2.94
N ALA A 71 -5.53 2.60 -1.59
CA ALA A 71 -6.74 2.79 -0.79
C ALA A 71 -7.42 4.14 -1.04
N ASN A 72 -6.64 5.19 -1.30
CA ASN A 72 -7.20 6.47 -1.68
C ASN A 72 -7.91 6.37 -3.04
N ASP A 73 -7.27 5.73 -4.01
CA ASP A 73 -7.84 5.53 -5.35
C ASP A 73 -9.15 4.73 -5.30
N ILE A 74 -9.23 3.69 -4.44
CA ILE A 74 -10.49 2.96 -4.19
C ILE A 74 -11.57 3.90 -3.65
N ALA A 75 -11.22 4.79 -2.72
CA ALA A 75 -12.17 5.67 -2.04
C ALA A 75 -12.71 6.78 -2.96
N VAL A 76 -11.90 7.26 -3.91
CA VAL A 76 -12.26 8.36 -4.82
C VAL A 76 -12.72 7.90 -6.21
N ALA A 77 -12.52 6.63 -6.57
CA ALA A 77 -12.88 6.06 -7.88
C ALA A 77 -14.29 6.46 -8.30
N ILE A 78 -14.45 7.00 -9.51
CA ILE A 78 -15.71 7.62 -9.94
C ILE A 78 -16.72 6.56 -10.35
N ASN A 79 -16.23 5.47 -10.96
CA ASN A 79 -17.04 4.36 -11.46
C ASN A 79 -16.52 2.99 -10.93
N PRO A 80 -17.32 1.92 -11.08
CA PRO A 80 -16.94 0.58 -10.60
C PRO A 80 -15.65 0.03 -11.23
N ASP A 81 -15.39 0.29 -12.51
CA ASP A 81 -14.21 -0.23 -13.21
C ASP A 81 -12.91 0.38 -12.65
N GLU A 82 -12.90 1.69 -12.38
CA GLU A 82 -11.80 2.37 -11.70
C GLU A 82 -11.61 1.83 -10.28
N GLN A 83 -12.71 1.58 -9.56
CA GLN A 83 -12.66 1.05 -8.21
C GLN A 83 -12.06 -0.37 -8.20
N GLU A 84 -12.42 -1.20 -9.17
CA GLU A 84 -11.88 -2.54 -9.34
C GLU A 84 -10.38 -2.51 -9.69
N GLN A 85 -9.96 -1.61 -10.59
CA GLN A 85 -8.55 -1.44 -10.91
C GLN A 85 -7.73 -0.98 -9.69
N ALA A 86 -8.24 -0.01 -8.92
CA ALA A 86 -7.61 0.43 -7.69
C ALA A 86 -7.56 -0.69 -6.65
N ARG A 87 -8.60 -1.54 -6.58
CA ARG A 87 -8.62 -2.73 -5.73
C ARG A 87 -7.54 -3.74 -6.12
N GLN A 88 -7.37 -4.00 -7.41
CA GLN A 88 -6.31 -4.90 -7.90
C GLN A 88 -4.91 -4.36 -7.55
N GLN A 89 -4.70 -3.05 -7.68
CA GLN A 89 -3.45 -2.41 -7.26
C GLN A 89 -3.21 -2.56 -5.76
N PHE A 90 -4.22 -2.30 -4.94
CA PHE A 90 -4.17 -2.49 -3.49
C PHE A 90 -3.84 -3.94 -3.11
N ASP A 91 -4.40 -4.90 -3.85
CA ASP A 91 -4.18 -6.32 -3.63
C ASP A 91 -2.74 -6.75 -3.92
N SER A 92 -1.98 -5.98 -4.72
CA SER A 92 -0.61 -6.27 -5.15
C SER A 92 0.53 -5.64 -4.32
N CYS A 93 0.22 -4.87 -3.26
CA CYS A 93 1.16 -3.98 -2.55
C CYS A 93 2.24 -4.59 -1.61
#